data_AF-A0AAW2S1Y1-F1
#
_entry.id   AF-A0AAW2S1Y1-F1
#
_cell.length_a   1.000
_cell.length_b   1.000
_cell.length_c   1.000
_cell.angle_alpha   90.00
_cell.angle_beta   90.00
_cell.angle_gamma   90.00
#
_symmetry.space_group_name_H-M   'P 1'
#
loop_
_entity.id
_entity.type
_entity.pdbx_description
1 polymer ?
#
loop_
_entity_poly.entity_id
_entity_poly.type
_entity_poly.pdbx_seq_one_letter_code
_entity_poly.pdbx_strand_id
1 'polypeptide(L)'
;MYPFERSLRDLKKKVKNKAHVEESIVEAYIVEEISLFSSDYFDRDILCKRSRPGRNDDLTSNEDINQRSIFNQPGRASGAPKKRWLSESERQIIETYILCNCEVVTTYYE
;
A
#
# COMPACT_ATOMS: atom_id res chain seq x y z
N MET A 1 -4.59 -12.39 -1.53
CA MET A 1 -4.18 -13.25 -2.66
C MET A 1 -2.72 -13.58 -2.46
N TYR A 2 -2.35 -14.86 -2.60
CA TYR A 2 -1.01 -15.34 -2.27
C TYR A 2 0.07 -14.80 -3.24
N PRO A 3 1.33 -14.61 -2.79
CA PRO A 3 2.41 -14.09 -3.63
C PRO A 3 2.67 -14.92 -4.89
N PHE A 4 2.63 -16.25 -4.78
CA PHE A 4 2.89 -17.15 -5.91
C PHE A 4 1.83 -17.01 -7.02
N GLU A 5 0.55 -16.99 -6.67
CA GLU A 5 -0.56 -16.86 -7.63
C GLU A 5 -0.47 -15.56 -8.41
N ARG A 6 -0.05 -14.48 -7.74
CA ARG A 6 0.13 -13.17 -8.35
C ARG A 6 1.24 -13.19 -9.39
N SER A 7 2.41 -13.75 -9.04
CA SER A 7 3.54 -13.89 -9.97
C SER A 7 3.15 -14.69 -11.22
N LEU A 8 2.44 -15.81 -11.02
CA LEU A 8 2.03 -16.70 -12.09
C LEU A 8 0.97 -16.05 -13.00
N ARG A 9 0.06 -15.26 -12.42
CA ARG A 9 -0.89 -14.44 -13.18
C ARG A 9 -0.18 -13.41 -14.06
N ASP A 10 0.87 -12.77 -13.56
CA ASP A 10 1.59 -11.75 -14.32
C ASP A 10 2.43 -12.35 -15.45
N LEU A 11 3.10 -13.49 -15.22
CA LEU A 11 3.74 -14.27 -16.27
C LEU A 11 2.75 -14.68 -17.36
N LYS A 12 1.57 -15.20 -16.99
CA LYS A 12 0.52 -15.56 -17.95
C LYS A 12 0.06 -14.39 -18.82
N LYS A 13 0.07 -13.16 -18.31
CA LYS A 13 -0.27 -11.95 -19.11
C LYS A 13 0.82 -11.58 -20.11
N LYS A 14 2.09 -11.90 -19.81
CA LYS A 14 3.25 -11.63 -20.66
C LYS A 14 3.32 -12.57 -21.87
N VAL A 15 2.72 -13.76 -21.78
CA VAL A 15 2.59 -14.70 -22.90
C VAL A 15 1.56 -14.18 -23.93
N LYS A 16 2.03 -13.40 -24.91
CA LYS A 16 1.27 -12.94 -26.08
C LYS A 16 1.31 -13.94 -27.21
N ASN A 17 2.47 -14.56 -27.43
CA ASN A 17 2.65 -15.65 -28.38
C ASN A 17 2.71 -16.99 -27.65
N LYS A 18 1.68 -17.84 -27.84
CA LYS A 18 1.62 -19.17 -27.21
C LYS A 18 2.49 -20.22 -27.91
N ALA A 19 2.89 -19.99 -29.15
CA ALA A 19 3.80 -20.89 -29.87
C ALA A 19 5.25 -20.74 -29.37
N HIS A 20 5.62 -19.53 -28.93
CA HIS A 20 6.95 -19.18 -28.41
C HIS A 20 6.82 -18.50 -27.06
N VAL A 21 6.51 -19.28 -26.03
CA VAL A 21 6.18 -18.77 -24.69
C VAL A 21 7.36 -18.04 -24.04
N GLU A 22 8.55 -18.63 -24.10
CA GLU A 22 9.76 -18.07 -23.49
C GLU A 22 10.14 -16.74 -24.13
N GLU A 23 10.18 -16.71 -25.47
CA GLU A 23 10.48 -15.52 -26.26
C GLU A 23 9.48 -14.40 -25.97
N SER A 24 8.19 -14.72 -25.94
CA SER A 24 7.15 -13.73 -25.63
C SER A 24 7.28 -13.14 -24.22
N ILE A 25 7.75 -13.93 -23.24
CA ILE A 25 8.00 -13.42 -21.89
C ILE A 25 9.23 -12.51 -21.89
N VAL A 26 10.32 -12.90 -22.57
CA VAL A 26 11.55 -12.12 -22.67
C VAL A 26 11.27 -10.76 -23.33
N GLU A 27 10.55 -10.75 -24.45
CA GLU A 27 10.15 -9.53 -25.14
C GLU A 27 9.35 -8.59 -24.22
N ALA A 28 8.38 -9.15 -23.48
CA ALA A 28 7.59 -8.36 -22.53
C ALA A 28 8.44 -7.78 -21.39
N TYR A 29 9.49 -8.48 -20.95
CA TYR A 29 10.44 -7.96 -19.96
C TYR A 29 11.30 -6.83 -20.51
N ILE A 30 11.80 -6.95 -21.75
CA ILE A 30 12.59 -5.89 -22.40
C ILE A 30 11.77 -4.60 -22.48
N VAL A 31 10.51 -4.68 -22.92
CA VAL A 31 9.61 -3.52 -22.98
C VAL A 31 9.35 -2.93 -21.58
N GLU A 32 9.19 -3.79 -20.56
CA GLU A 32 9.01 -3.35 -19.18
C GLU A 32 10.24 -2.61 -18.64
N GLU A 33 11.45 -3.11 -18.89
CA GLU A 33 12.71 -2.47 -18.48
C GLU A 33 12.92 -1.12 -19.17
N ILE A 34 12.68 -1.05 -20.49
CA ILE A 34 12.75 0.23 -21.23
C ILE A 34 11.75 1.24 -20.67
N SER A 35 10.52 0.79 -20.35
CA SER A 35 9.50 1.65 -19.77
C SER A 35 9.89 2.15 -18.37
N LEU A 36 10.51 1.28 -17.56
CA LEU A 36 11.00 1.62 -16.23
C LEU A 36 12.15 2.62 -16.31
N PHE A 37 13.12 2.38 -17.19
CA PHE A 37 14.25 3.27 -17.42
C PHE A 37 13.78 4.65 -17.91
N SER A 38 12.85 4.68 -18.85
CA SER A 38 12.28 5.93 -19.37
C SER A 38 11.50 6.70 -18.31
N SER A 39 10.92 6.01 -17.32
CA SER A 39 10.12 6.65 -16.26
C SER A 39 10.90 7.63 -15.39
N ASP A 40 12.22 7.48 -15.30
CA ASP A 40 13.08 8.37 -14.52
C ASP A 40 13.31 9.73 -15.20
N TYR A 41 12.98 9.83 -16.50
CA TYR A 41 13.08 11.07 -17.28
C TYR A 41 11.76 11.84 -17.38
N PHE A 42 10.65 11.27 -16.90
CA PHE A 42 9.34 11.93 -16.92
C PHE A 42 9.08 12.71 -15.63
N ASP A 43 8.29 13.78 -15.74
CA ASP A 43 7.82 14.53 -14.57
C ASP A 43 6.98 13.66 -13.63
N ARG A 44 7.00 13.99 -12.34
CA ARG A 44 6.34 13.20 -11.27
C ARG A 44 4.83 13.06 -11.46
N ASP A 45 4.23 13.99 -12.17
CA ASP A 45 2.79 14.00 -12.46
C ASP A 45 2.40 12.94 -13.51
N ILE A 46 3.38 12.40 -14.24
CA ILE A 46 3.16 11.36 -15.24
C ILE A 46 3.17 10.00 -14.54
N LEU A 47 1.98 9.38 -14.48
CA LEU A 47 1.80 8.07 -13.91
C LEU A 47 2.46 6.98 -14.78
N CYS A 48 3.60 6.50 -14.32
CA CYS A 48 4.33 5.38 -14.90
C CYS A 48 4.09 4.11 -14.06
N LYS A 49 4.49 2.94 -14.57
CA LYS A 49 4.35 1.68 -13.82
C LYS A 49 5.01 1.73 -12.43
N ARG A 50 6.11 2.49 -12.29
CA ARG A 50 6.85 2.71 -11.05
C ARG A 50 6.15 3.66 -10.08
N SER A 51 5.59 4.77 -10.58
CA SER A 51 4.94 5.81 -9.74
C SER A 51 3.46 5.52 -9.47
N ARG A 52 2.85 4.59 -10.21
CA ARG A 52 1.44 4.27 -10.05
C ARG A 52 1.21 3.56 -8.70
N PRO A 53 0.33 4.11 -7.84
CA PRO A 53 0.02 3.49 -6.57
C PRO A 53 -0.59 2.09 -6.78
N GLY A 54 -0.27 1.18 -5.86
CA GLY A 54 -0.86 -0.15 -5.85
C GLY A 54 -2.39 -0.09 -5.78
N ARG A 55 -3.08 -1.13 -6.27
CA ARG A 55 -4.56 -1.19 -6.20
C ARG A 55 -5.12 -1.16 -4.77
N ASN A 56 -4.28 -1.49 -3.78
CA ASN A 56 -4.60 -1.49 -2.36
C ASN A 56 -3.72 -0.50 -1.61
N ASP A 57 -3.15 0.47 -2.32
CA ASP A 57 -2.35 1.50 -1.71
C ASP A 57 -3.32 2.52 -1.11
N ASP A 58 -3.49 2.47 0.20
CA ASP A 58 -4.38 3.36 0.96
C ASP A 58 -3.71 4.74 1.14
N LEU A 59 -3.00 5.24 0.12
CA LEU A 59 -2.38 6.55 0.10
C LEU A 59 -3.46 7.61 0.23
N THR A 60 -3.79 7.96 1.46
CA THR A 60 -4.50 9.18 1.78
C THR A 60 -3.44 10.26 1.71
N SER A 61 -3.36 10.93 0.55
CA SER A 61 -2.52 12.10 0.29
C SER A 61 -3.02 13.30 1.09
N ASN A 62 -3.08 13.17 2.41
CA ASN A 62 -3.36 14.28 3.28
C ASN A 62 -2.01 14.77 3.79
N GLU A 63 -1.41 15.70 3.04
CA GLU A 63 -0.15 16.36 3.40
C GLU A 63 -0.24 17.11 4.74
N ASP A 64 -1.47 17.37 5.23
CA ASP A 64 -1.78 18.04 6.49
C ASP A 64 -1.80 17.12 7.73
N ILE A 65 -1.55 15.82 7.57
CA ILE A 65 -1.58 14.88 8.69
C ILE A 65 -0.18 14.81 9.31
N ASN A 66 -0.08 15.23 10.58
CA ASN A 66 1.13 15.09 11.40
C ASN A 66 1.70 13.66 11.30
N GLN A 67 2.74 13.47 10.48
CA GLN A 67 3.34 12.17 10.19
C GLN A 67 3.91 11.45 11.43
N ARG A 68 4.01 12.15 12.57
CA ARG A 68 4.56 11.65 13.83
C ARG A 68 3.53 11.06 14.80
N SER A 69 2.23 11.15 14.50
CA SER A 69 1.23 10.53 15.37
C SER A 69 1.06 9.06 15.02
N ILE A 70 1.22 8.18 16.01
CA ILE A 70 0.91 6.75 15.92
C ILE A 70 -0.54 6.44 15.51
N PHE A 71 -1.47 7.39 15.67
CA PHE A 71 -2.88 7.24 15.29
C PHE A 71 -3.16 7.62 13.84
N ASN A 72 -2.15 8.11 13.11
CA ASN A 72 -2.32 8.61 11.75
C ASN A 72 -2.06 7.54 10.69
N GLN A 73 -2.27 6.26 11.02
CA GLN A 73 -2.14 5.19 10.04
C GLN A 73 -3.30 5.26 9.05
N PRO A 74 -3.04 5.56 7.77
CA PRO A 74 -4.09 5.55 6.76
C PRO A 74 -4.56 4.11 6.58
N GLY A 75 -5.87 3.90 6.68
CA GLY A 75 -6.46 2.59 6.49
C GLY A 75 -7.83 2.71 5.83
N ARG A 76 -8.11 1.81 4.89
CA ARG A 76 -9.41 1.72 4.25
C ARG A 76 -10.38 0.89 5.09
N ALA A 77 -11.39 1.54 5.65
CA ALA A 77 -12.52 0.84 6.26
C ALA A 77 -13.19 -0.07 5.22
N SER A 78 -13.34 -1.35 5.55
CA SER A 78 -13.94 -2.35 4.67
C SER A 78 -15.31 -2.77 5.20
N GLY A 79 -16.29 -2.84 4.31
CA GLY A 79 -17.66 -3.20 4.64
C GLY A 79 -18.53 -2.01 5.08
N ALA A 80 -19.78 -2.31 5.44
CA ALA A 80 -20.72 -1.30 5.91
C ALA A 80 -20.35 -0.84 7.33
N PRO A 81 -20.35 0.47 7.63
CA PRO A 81 -20.06 0.97 8.96
C PRO A 81 -21.09 0.47 9.96
N LYS A 82 -20.64 -0.06 11.09
CA LYS A 82 -21.49 -0.46 12.22
C LYS A 82 -21.17 0.42 13.41
N LYS A 83 -22.20 1.05 13.98
CA LYS A 83 -22.08 1.76 15.26
C LYS A 83 -22.34 0.77 16.39
N ARG A 84 -21.41 0.67 17.33
CA ARG A 84 -21.53 -0.14 18.55
C ARG A 84 -20.94 0.65 19.71
N TRP A 85 -21.57 0.55 20.88
CA TRP A 85 -20.98 1.04 22.12
C TRP A 85 -19.87 0.11 22.59
N LEU A 86 -18.75 0.69 23.03
CA LEU A 86 -17.67 -0.05 23.66
C LEU A 86 -18.12 -0.53 25.04
N SER A 87 -17.72 -1.75 25.41
CA SER A 87 -17.80 -2.20 26.80
C SER A 87 -16.78 -1.46 27.67
N GLU A 88 -17.01 -1.40 28.98
CA GLU A 88 -16.09 -0.74 29.91
C GLU A 88 -14.68 -1.35 29.84
N SER A 89 -14.59 -2.67 29.71
CA SER A 89 -13.31 -3.37 29.52
C SER A 89 -12.59 -2.96 28.24
N GLU A 90 -13.31 -2.86 27.11
CA GLU A 90 -12.72 -2.44 25.84
C GLU A 90 -12.25 -0.98 25.90
N ARG A 91 -13.04 -0.13 26.56
CA ARG A 91 -12.71 1.27 26.77
C ARG A 91 -11.42 1.42 27.57
N GLN A 92 -11.30 0.71 28.69
CA GLN A 92 -10.10 0.74 29.53
C GLN A 92 -8.85 0.27 28.76
N ILE A 93 -8.98 -0.78 27.94
CA ILE A 93 -7.88 -1.27 27.08
C ILE A 93 -7.46 -0.20 26.07
N ILE A 94 -8.42 0.41 25.37
CA ILE A 94 -8.15 1.43 24.36
C ILE A 94 -7.50 2.67 24.99
N GLU A 95 -8.04 3.15 26.11
CA GLU A 95 -7.49 4.29 26.85
C GLU A 95 -6.04 4.01 27.30
N THR A 96 -5.78 2.83 27.86
CA THR A 96 -4.42 2.42 28.28
C THR A 96 -3.47 2.34 27.08
N TYR A 97 -3.91 1.75 25.97
CA TYR A 97 -3.12 1.68 24.74
C TYR A 97 -2.78 3.07 24.20
N ILE A 98 -3.74 4.00 24.20
CA ILE A 98 -3.52 5.36 23.75
C ILE A 98 -2.47 6.06 24.60
N LEU A 99 -2.60 5.97 25.93
CA LEU A 99 -1.69 6.61 26.87
C LEU A 99 -0.27 6.05 26.80
N CYS A 100 -0.12 4.73 26.65
CA CYS A 100 1.20 4.08 26.61
C CYS A 100 1.97 4.34 25.31
N ASN A 101 1.28 4.59 24.19
CA ASN A 101 1.91 4.75 22.89
C ASN A 101 1.92 6.22 22.38
N CYS A 102 1.37 7.17 23.15
CA CYS A 102 1.40 8.58 22.79
C CYS A 102 2.71 9.23 23.25
N GLU A 103 3.54 9.66 22.31
CA GLU A 103 4.84 10.31 22.59
C GLU A 103 4.70 11.52 23.54
N VAL A 104 3.61 12.29 23.44
CA VAL A 104 3.37 13.44 24.32
C VAL A 104 3.23 13.03 25.78
N VAL A 105 2.62 11.87 26.06
CA VAL A 105 2.35 11.39 27.42
C VAL A 105 3.61 10.82 28.08
N THR A 106 4.52 10.23 27.29
CA THR A 106 5.78 9.67 27.81
C THR A 106 6.64 10.71 28.56
N THR A 107 6.58 11.98 28.16
CA THR A 107 7.32 13.09 28.79
C THR A 107 6.90 13.40 30.23
N TYR A 108 5.78 12.86 30.72
CA TYR A 108 5.28 13.07 32.09
C TYR A 108 5.57 11.90 33.04
N TYR A 109 6.18 10.82 32.54
CA TYR A 109 6.55 9.64 33.31
C TYR A 109 8.08 9.51 33.55
N GLU A 110 8.87 10.44 33.01
CA GLU A 110 10.28 10.69 33.39
C GLU A 110 10.37 11.81 34.44
#